data_AF-A0A2N2W0N9-F1
#
_entry.id   AF-A0A2N2W0N9-F1
#
_cell.length_a   1.000
_cell.length_b   1.000
_cell.length_c   1.000
_cell.angle_alpha   90.00
_cell.angle_beta   90.00
_cell.angle_gamma   90.00
#
_symmetry.space_group_name_H-M   'P 1'
#
loop_
_entity.id
_entity.type
_entity.pdbx_description
1 polymer ?
#
loop_
_entity_poly.entity_id
_entity_poly.type
_entity_poly.pdbx_seq_one_letter_code
_entity_poly.pdbx_strand_id
1 'polypeptide(L)'
;IANSYNRDVFAVPGRLGDPVSEGCNNLIKTNRAALVQSAADICYIMGWEMNKAKPQVAQRSLFINLDPDQESVIDILKGNGDCSLDKICMTSGLQTSKVASALLSLEFESIVKCLPGKMYRLL
;
A
#
# COMPACT_ATOMS: atom_id res chain seq x y z
N ILE A 1 24.26 20.11 7.97
CA ILE A 1 22.87 20.59 8.17
C ILE A 1 21.97 19.58 7.46
N ALA A 2 21.59 18.51 8.16
CA ALA A 2 20.66 17.47 7.70
C ALA A 2 19.91 16.93 8.93
N ASN A 3 20.66 16.56 9.99
CA ASN A 3 20.09 16.26 11.32
C ASN A 3 19.28 17.42 11.91
N SER A 4 19.65 18.68 11.64
CA SER A 4 18.89 19.85 12.10
C SER A 4 17.50 19.99 11.46
N TYR A 5 17.29 19.35 10.31
CA TYR A 5 16.00 19.30 9.62
C TYR A 5 15.25 17.99 9.90
N ASN A 6 15.68 17.22 10.92
CA ASN A 6 15.14 15.88 11.21
C ASN A 6 15.09 14.97 9.97
N ARG A 7 16.11 15.06 9.11
CA ARG A 7 16.31 14.15 7.98
C ARG A 7 17.21 13.01 8.42
N ASP A 8 16.84 11.79 8.02
CA ASP A 8 17.69 10.62 8.19
C ASP A 8 18.98 10.79 7.41
N VAL A 9 20.11 10.48 8.05
CA VAL A 9 21.44 10.57 7.45
C VAL A 9 22.06 9.19 7.49
N PHE A 10 22.65 8.79 6.36
CA PHE A 10 23.32 7.52 6.18
C PHE A 10 24.76 7.77 5.74
N ALA A 11 25.67 6.91 6.18
CA ALA A 11 27.08 7.03 5.85
C ALA A 11 27.67 5.64 5.53
N VAL A 12 28.52 5.60 4.51
CA VAL A 12 29.26 4.40 4.11
C VAL A 12 30.57 4.36 4.91
N PRO A 13 30.90 3.23 5.55
CA PRO A 13 32.16 3.11 6.29
C PRO A 13 33.34 3.08 5.31
N GLY A 14 34.43 3.75 5.67
CA GLY A 14 35.66 3.80 4.86
C GLY A 14 36.89 3.35 5.64
N ARG A 15 38.01 3.14 4.93
CA ARG A 15 39.26 2.65 5.53
C ARG A 15 39.84 3.65 6.54
N LEU A 16 40.43 3.13 7.61
CA LEU A 16 41.14 3.94 8.59
C LEU A 16 42.41 4.54 7.95
N GLY A 17 42.59 5.85 8.08
CA GLY A 17 43.74 6.59 7.52
C GLY A 17 43.49 7.23 6.15
N ASP A 18 42.34 6.99 5.51
CA ASP A 18 41.99 7.65 4.26
C ASP A 18 41.30 9.00 4.54
N PRO A 19 41.85 10.14 4.09
CA PRO A 19 41.31 11.47 4.41
C PRO A 19 39.88 11.68 3.91
N VAL A 20 39.47 11.02 2.82
CA VAL A 20 38.09 11.15 2.31
C VAL A 20 37.07 10.33 3.13
N SER A 21 37.55 9.35 3.90
CA SER A 21 36.72 8.46 4.73
C SER A 21 36.55 8.97 6.17
N GLU A 22 37.39 9.90 6.62
CA GLU A 22 37.39 10.44 7.99
C GLU A 22 36.03 11.07 8.36
N GLY A 23 35.43 11.83 7.44
CA GLY A 23 34.14 12.48 7.65
C GLY A 23 32.99 11.47 7.85
N CYS A 24 32.86 10.50 6.95
CA CYS A 24 31.85 9.45 7.06
C CYS A 24 32.02 8.63 8.35
N ASN A 25 33.25 8.22 8.66
CA ASN A 25 33.56 7.49 9.88
C ASN A 25 33.25 8.30 11.15
N ASN A 26 33.48 9.62 11.14
CA ASN A 26 33.14 10.49 12.26
C ASN A 26 31.61 10.66 12.44
N LEU A 27 30.84 10.73 11.35
CA LEU A 27 29.37 10.77 11.40
C LEU A 27 28.78 9.48 12.00
N ILE A 28 29.34 8.33 11.63
CA ILE A 28 28.97 7.03 12.21
C ILE A 28 29.37 6.99 13.69
N LYS A 29 30.61 7.36 14.03
CA LYS A 29 31.14 7.38 15.41
C LYS A 29 30.33 8.26 16.35
N THR A 30 29.77 9.37 15.85
CA THR A 30 28.98 10.32 16.65
C THR A 30 27.47 10.02 16.64
N ASN A 31 27.04 8.86 16.12
CA ASN A 31 25.64 8.49 15.95
C ASN A 31 24.81 9.55 15.19
N ARG A 32 25.46 10.31 14.31
CA ARG A 32 24.80 11.31 13.46
C ARG A 32 24.31 10.73 12.15
N ALA A 33 24.87 9.61 11.73
CA ALA A 33 24.46 8.86 10.55
C ALA A 33 24.40 7.37 10.85
N ALA A 34 23.43 6.66 10.28
CA ALA A 34 23.39 5.21 10.32
C ALA A 34 24.39 4.64 9.31
N LEU A 35 25.07 3.55 9.70
CA LEU A 35 26.00 2.84 8.83
C LEU A 35 25.21 2.08 7.76
N VAL A 36 25.59 2.27 6.49
CA VAL A 36 25.02 1.52 5.36
C VAL A 36 26.15 0.95 4.49
N GLN A 37 25.99 -0.28 4.03
CA GLN A 37 26.91 -0.97 3.13
C GLN A 37 26.28 -1.21 1.75
N SER A 38 24.94 -1.22 1.69
CA SER A 38 24.18 -1.46 0.47
C SER A 38 22.88 -0.65 0.44
N ALA A 39 22.22 -0.62 -0.73
CA ALA A 39 20.89 -0.04 -0.86
C ALA A 39 19.85 -0.78 -0.01
N ALA A 40 20.06 -2.07 0.27
CA ALA A 40 19.16 -2.86 1.11
C ALA A 40 19.14 -2.36 2.56
N ASP A 41 20.27 -1.89 3.09
CA ASP A 41 20.34 -1.34 4.44
C ASP A 41 19.49 -0.07 4.59
N ILE A 42 19.44 0.76 3.54
CA ILE A 42 18.56 1.94 3.50
C ILE A 42 17.10 1.48 3.51
N CYS A 43 16.74 0.51 2.66
CA CYS A 43 15.37 -0.03 2.65
C CYS A 43 14.96 -0.60 4.01
N TYR A 44 15.86 -1.32 4.67
CA TYR A 44 15.63 -1.88 6.00
C TYR A 44 15.44 -0.78 7.06
N ILE A 45 16.36 0.19 7.14
CA ILE A 45 16.30 1.27 8.14
C ILE A 45 15.08 2.17 7.92
N MET A 46 14.72 2.43 6.65
CA MET A 46 13.54 3.23 6.29
C MET A 46 12.21 2.46 6.39
N GLY A 47 12.25 1.15 6.68
CA GLY A 47 11.04 0.31 6.67
C GLY A 47 10.41 0.13 5.29
N TRP A 48 11.19 0.31 4.21
CA TRP A 48 10.78 0.06 2.83
C TRP A 48 10.95 -1.38 2.40
N GLU A 49 11.28 -2.28 3.33
CA GLU A 49 11.02 -3.70 3.18
C GLU A 49 9.54 -3.84 2.81
N MET A 50 9.27 -3.84 1.51
CA MET A 50 8.00 -4.28 0.96
C MET A 50 7.95 -5.72 1.42
N ASN A 51 7.22 -5.96 2.51
CA ASN A 51 6.60 -7.24 2.71
C ASN A 51 5.98 -7.55 1.34
N LYS A 52 6.63 -8.43 0.59
CA LYS A 52 5.96 -9.25 -0.41
C LYS A 52 5.02 -10.05 0.45
N ALA A 53 3.93 -9.41 0.88
CA ALA A 53 2.77 -10.08 1.36
C ALA A 53 2.53 -11.07 0.24
N LYS A 54 2.84 -12.35 0.51
CA LYS A 54 2.34 -13.42 -0.32
C LYS A 54 0.89 -13.03 -0.52
N PRO A 55 0.38 -12.97 -1.77
CA PRO A 55 -1.03 -12.70 -1.97
C PRO A 55 -1.73 -13.64 -1.01
N GLN A 56 -2.29 -13.09 0.06
CA GLN A 56 -3.16 -13.86 0.92
C GLN A 56 -4.28 -14.12 -0.05
N VAL A 57 -4.29 -15.35 -0.59
CA VAL A 57 -5.46 -15.89 -1.24
C VAL A 57 -6.45 -15.92 -0.08
N ALA A 58 -7.14 -14.80 0.13
CA ALA A 58 -8.28 -14.73 0.99
C ALA A 58 -9.15 -15.85 0.45
N GLN A 59 -9.25 -16.93 1.22
CA GLN A 59 -10.06 -18.07 0.88
C GLN A 59 -11.46 -17.51 0.75
N ARG A 60 -11.88 -17.25 -0.49
CA ARG A 60 -13.21 -16.73 -0.79
C ARG A 60 -14.16 -17.77 -0.20
N SER A 61 -14.91 -17.38 0.81
CA SER A 61 -16.00 -18.19 1.34
C SER A 61 -16.89 -18.52 0.16
N LEU A 62 -16.93 -19.81 -0.21
CA LEU A 62 -17.61 -20.31 -1.41
C LEU A 62 -19.14 -20.09 -1.36
N PHE A 63 -19.65 -19.59 -0.24
CA PHE A 63 -21.06 -19.32 0.04
C PHE A 63 -21.20 -17.97 0.73
N ILE A 64 -21.07 -16.89 -0.03
CA ILE A 64 -21.63 -15.60 0.38
C ILE A 64 -23.11 -15.65 0.00
N ASN A 65 -24.00 -15.45 0.96
CA ASN A 65 -25.41 -15.16 0.65
C ASN A 65 -25.45 -13.74 0.09
N LEU A 66 -25.22 -13.62 -1.21
CA LEU A 66 -25.25 -12.35 -1.90
C LEU A 66 -26.71 -11.91 -2.05
N ASP A 67 -27.01 -10.71 -1.58
CA ASP A 67 -28.27 -10.04 -1.92
C ASP A 67 -28.30 -9.72 -3.42
N PRO A 68 -29.49 -9.62 -4.05
CA PRO A 68 -29.63 -9.28 -5.46
C PRO A 68 -28.91 -7.97 -5.84
N ASP A 69 -28.92 -6.99 -4.91
CA ASP A 69 -28.24 -5.71 -5.07
C ASP A 69 -26.71 -5.88 -5.08
N GLN A 70 -26.16 -6.83 -4.32
CA GLN A 70 -24.72 -7.14 -4.29
C GLN A 70 -24.28 -7.91 -5.53
N GLU A 71 -25.07 -8.87 -5.99
CA GLU A 71 -24.80 -9.66 -7.19
C GLU A 71 -24.73 -8.75 -8.43
N SER A 72 -25.67 -7.81 -8.56
CA SER A 72 -25.66 -6.80 -9.62
C SER A 72 -24.36 -5.96 -9.64
N VAL A 73 -23.90 -5.52 -8.46
CA VAL A 73 -22.67 -4.72 -8.34
C VAL A 73 -21.44 -5.55 -8.72
N ILE A 74 -21.37 -6.82 -8.29
CA ILE A 74 -20.28 -7.73 -8.65
C ILE A 74 -20.21 -7.95 -10.16
N ASP A 75 -21.35 -8.17 -10.81
CA ASP A 75 -21.38 -8.43 -12.25
C ASP A 75 -20.96 -7.20 -13.07
N ILE A 76 -21.33 -5.99 -12.61
CA ILE A 76 -20.87 -4.74 -13.20
C ILE A 76 -19.34 -4.59 -13.07
N LEU A 77 -18.78 -4.91 -11.90
CA LEU A 77 -17.34 -4.87 -11.64
C LEU A 77 -16.57 -5.94 -12.44
N LYS A 78 -17.13 -7.14 -12.60
CA LYS A 78 -16.54 -8.20 -13.46
C LYS A 78 -16.49 -7.77 -14.93
N GLY A 79 -17.55 -7.13 -15.43
CA GLY A 79 -17.63 -6.73 -16.84
C GLY A 79 -16.83 -5.46 -17.18
N ASN A 80 -16.70 -4.52 -16.25
CA ASN A 80 -16.10 -3.21 -16.51
C ASN A 80 -14.71 -3.00 -15.88
N GLY A 81 -14.27 -3.88 -14.98
CA GLY A 81 -13.04 -3.69 -14.20
C GLY A 81 -13.20 -2.58 -13.16
N ASP A 82 -12.16 -1.74 -13.01
CA ASP A 82 -12.15 -0.66 -12.02
C ASP A 82 -13.22 0.40 -12.35
N CYS A 83 -14.20 0.56 -11.46
CA CYS A 83 -15.32 1.46 -11.69
C CYS A 83 -15.51 2.47 -10.56
N SER A 84 -15.93 3.68 -10.90
CA SER A 84 -16.37 4.67 -9.92
C SER A 84 -17.76 4.30 -9.37
N LEU A 85 -18.06 4.78 -8.18
CA LEU A 85 -19.40 4.64 -7.57
C LEU A 85 -20.50 5.13 -8.52
N ASP A 86 -20.30 6.28 -9.18
CA ASP A 86 -21.29 6.86 -10.09
C ASP A 86 -21.58 5.96 -11.29
N LYS A 87 -20.54 5.34 -11.87
CA LYS A 87 -20.70 4.40 -12.98
C LYS A 87 -21.47 3.15 -12.55
N ILE A 88 -21.21 2.65 -11.34
CA ILE A 88 -21.94 1.51 -10.77
C ILE A 88 -23.41 1.87 -10.54
N CYS A 89 -23.70 3.05 -10.00
CA CYS A 89 -25.08 3.54 -9.84
C CYS A 89 -25.82 3.66 -11.19
N MET A 90 -25.17 4.25 -12.20
CA MET A 90 -25.75 4.40 -13.53
C MET A 90 -26.03 3.05 -14.20
N THR A 91 -25.13 2.08 -14.04
CA THR A 91 -25.24 0.78 -14.72
C THR A 91 -26.20 -0.17 -13.99
N SER A 92 -26.22 -0.14 -12.65
CA SER A 92 -27.12 -0.97 -11.84
C SER A 92 -28.55 -0.43 -11.76
N GLY A 93 -28.75 0.88 -11.98
CA GLY A 93 -30.04 1.54 -11.77
C GLY A 93 -30.45 1.62 -10.29
N LEU A 94 -29.58 1.23 -9.37
CA LEU A 94 -29.82 1.28 -7.92
C LEU A 94 -29.57 2.68 -7.37
N GLN A 95 -30.28 3.01 -6.29
CA GLN A 95 -30.04 4.25 -5.55
C GLN A 95 -28.63 4.26 -4.96
N THR A 96 -28.00 5.43 -4.96
CA THR A 96 -26.62 5.64 -4.46
C THR A 96 -26.40 5.12 -3.04
N SER A 97 -27.41 5.25 -2.17
CA SER A 97 -27.39 4.73 -0.80
C SER A 97 -27.26 3.21 -0.75
N LYS A 98 -28.04 2.49 -1.56
CA LYS A 98 -27.99 1.03 -1.66
C LYS A 98 -26.67 0.54 -2.22
N VAL A 99 -26.17 1.19 -3.28
CA VAL A 99 -24.87 0.84 -3.87
C VAL A 99 -23.73 1.04 -2.87
N ALA A 100 -23.73 2.15 -2.13
CA ALA A 100 -22.73 2.40 -1.10
C ALA A 100 -22.77 1.34 0.02
N SER A 101 -23.97 0.95 0.48
CA SER A 101 -24.12 -0.11 1.49
C SER A 101 -23.68 -1.48 0.98
N ALA A 102 -23.99 -1.81 -0.27
CA ALA A 102 -23.59 -3.06 -0.90
C ALA A 102 -22.06 -3.12 -1.06
N LEU A 103 -21.43 -2.05 -1.58
CA LEU A 103 -19.97 -1.95 -1.72
C LEU A 103 -19.25 -2.05 -0.38
N LEU A 104 -19.78 -1.40 0.66
CA LEU A 104 -19.21 -1.49 2.01
C LEU A 104 -19.28 -2.91 2.57
N SER A 105 -20.40 -3.60 2.37
CA SER A 105 -20.56 -4.99 2.81
C SER A 105 -19.59 -5.92 2.06
N LEU A 106 -19.47 -5.75 0.75
CA LEU A 106 -18.51 -6.48 -0.09
C LEU A 106 -17.04 -6.17 0.24
N GLU A 107 -16.76 -4.96 0.73
CA GLU A 107 -15.44 -4.58 1.23
C GLU A 107 -15.13 -5.29 2.56
N PHE A 108 -16.08 -5.37 3.49
CA PHE A 108 -15.93 -6.16 4.72
C PHE A 108 -15.70 -7.65 4.45
N GLU A 109 -16.37 -8.19 3.44
CA GLU A 109 -16.20 -9.58 3.00
C GLU A 109 -14.90 -9.81 2.19
N SER A 110 -14.09 -8.77 1.99
CA SER A 110 -12.85 -8.82 1.20
C SER A 110 -13.05 -9.30 -0.24
N ILE A 111 -14.20 -8.96 -0.85
CA ILE A 111 -14.52 -9.24 -2.26
C ILE A 111 -14.17 -8.05 -3.15
N VAL A 112 -14.37 -6.83 -2.63
CA VAL A 112 -14.11 -5.58 -3.34
C VAL A 112 -13.11 -4.74 -2.54
N LYS A 113 -12.27 -3.97 -3.24
CA LYS A 113 -11.33 -3.03 -2.64
C LYS A 113 -11.58 -1.61 -3.14
N CYS A 114 -11.63 -0.66 -2.21
CA CYS A 114 -11.66 0.76 -2.53
C CYS A 114 -10.25 1.25 -2.89
N LEU A 115 -10.16 1.96 -4.01
CA LEU A 115 -8.97 2.61 -4.53
C LEU A 115 -9.10 4.13 -4.37
N PRO A 116 -7.98 4.86 -4.33
CA PRO A 116 -8.00 6.32 -4.32
C PRO A 116 -8.85 6.87 -5.48
N GLY A 117 -9.66 7.89 -5.20
CA GLY A 117 -10.57 8.48 -6.19
C GLY A 117 -11.98 7.88 -6.25
N LYS A 118 -12.43 7.18 -5.20
CA LYS A 118 -13.75 6.50 -5.14
C LYS A 118 -13.94 5.46 -6.24
N MET A 119 -12.85 4.78 -6.57
CA MET A 119 -12.81 3.69 -7.54
C MET A 119 -12.86 2.37 -6.80
N TYR A 120 -13.57 1.39 -7.34
CA TYR A 120 -13.75 0.07 -6.74
C TYR A 120 -13.26 -0.99 -7.71
N ARG A 121 -12.57 -2.00 -7.16
CA ARG A 121 -12.02 -3.14 -7.90
C ARG A 121 -12.38 -4.44 -7.22
N LEU A 122 -12.70 -5.46 -7.99
CA LEU A 122 -12.86 -6.83 -7.49
C LEU A 122 -11.48 -7.45 -7.16
N LEU A 123 -11.34 -8.01 -5.96
CA LEU A 123 -10.12 -8.66 -5.47
C LEU A 123 -9.91 -10.04 -6.09
#